data_AF-A0A7J4LH22-F1
#
_entry.id   AF-A0A7J4LH22-F1
#
_cell.length_a   1.000
_cell.length_b   1.000
_cell.length_c   1.000
_cell.angle_alpha   90.00
_cell.angle_beta   90.00
_cell.angle_gamma   90.00
#
_symmetry.space_group_name_H-M   'P 1'
#
loop_
_entity.id
_entity.type
_entity.pdbx_description
1 polymer ?
#
loop_
_entity_poly.entity_id
_entity_poly.type
_entity_poly.pdbx_seq_one_letter_code
_entity_poly.pdbx_strand_id
1 'polypeptide(L)'
;MINFILHSFPNIKINLRIAHMKESSYHFVQKSLLGAMYISATISLLMFMMMDKFRGRDPVNLLITFGIFAIGFLLVFLFLLNAPTVYIRKRQTEIDKEVLFAGRYLLVKMQSGVPFFNALTDASQSYGVSSKYF
;
A
#
# COMPACT_ATOMS: atom_id res chain seq x y z
N MET A 1 -11.54 -12.83 -16.56
CA MET A 1 -10.52 -13.03 -15.49
C MET A 1 -10.57 -11.95 -14.42
N ILE A 2 -10.46 -10.66 -14.76
CA ILE A 2 -10.40 -9.55 -13.79
C ILE A 2 -11.68 -9.43 -12.94
N ASN A 3 -12.87 -9.66 -13.51
CA ASN A 3 -14.14 -9.65 -12.77
C ASN A 3 -14.24 -10.76 -11.69
N PHE A 4 -13.54 -11.88 -11.87
CA PHE A 4 -13.50 -12.96 -10.89
C PHE A 4 -12.62 -12.58 -9.69
N ILE A 5 -11.46 -11.97 -9.96
CA ILE A 5 -10.54 -11.45 -8.93
C ILE A 5 -11.21 -10.35 -8.09
N LEU A 6 -12.02 -9.48 -8.71
CA LEU A 6 -12.79 -8.46 -8.00
C LEU A 6 -13.87 -9.05 -7.08
N HIS A 7 -14.43 -10.21 -7.43
CA HIS A 7 -15.36 -10.94 -6.56
C HIS A 7 -14.65 -11.65 -5.39
N SER A 8 -13.45 -12.20 -5.63
CA SER A 8 -12.65 -12.84 -4.58
C SER A 8 -12.09 -11.83 -3.56
N PHE A 9 -11.95 -10.56 -3.94
CA PHE A 9 -11.46 -9.49 -3.06
C PHE A 9 -12.41 -8.28 -3.05
N PRO A 10 -13.60 -8.41 -2.43
CA PRO A 10 -14.62 -7.34 -2.42
C PRO A 10 -14.12 -6.06 -1.73
N ASN A 11 -13.17 -6.20 -0.81
CA ASN A 11 -12.63 -5.08 -0.03
C ASN A 11 -11.65 -4.18 -0.80
N ILE A 12 -11.18 -4.55 -2.00
CA ILE A 12 -10.23 -3.72 -2.75
C ILE A 12 -10.83 -2.34 -3.07
N LYS A 13 -12.11 -2.28 -3.48
CA LYS A 13 -12.79 -1.02 -3.79
C LYS A 13 -12.91 -0.11 -2.57
N ILE A 14 -13.21 -0.71 -1.41
CA ILE A 14 -13.32 0.00 -0.13
C ILE A 14 -11.94 0.50 0.30
N ASN A 15 -10.93 -0.36 0.24
CA ASN A 15 -9.56 -0.03 0.65
C ASN A 15 -8.94 1.07 -0.23
N LEU A 16 -9.16 1.03 -1.55
CA LEU A 16 -8.70 2.10 -2.44
C LEU A 16 -9.36 3.44 -2.12
N ARG A 17 -10.66 3.43 -1.76
CA ARG A 17 -11.39 4.63 -1.36
C ARG A 17 -10.85 5.19 -0.04
N ILE A 18 -10.65 4.35 0.98
CA ILE A 18 -10.08 4.75 2.28
C ILE A 18 -8.65 5.26 2.11
N ALA A 19 -7.87 4.63 1.23
CA ALA A 19 -6.51 5.05 0.87
C ALA A 19 -6.45 6.34 0.03
N HIS A 20 -7.61 6.92 -0.38
CA HIS A 20 -7.69 8.06 -1.30
C HIS A 20 -6.94 7.83 -2.62
N MET A 21 -6.83 6.58 -3.04
CA MET A 21 -6.27 6.23 -4.35
C MET A 21 -7.36 6.50 -5.39
N LYS A 22 -7.14 7.51 -6.25
CA LYS A 22 -8.08 7.92 -7.31
C LYS A 22 -8.20 6.90 -8.46
N GLU A 23 -7.44 5.81 -8.41
CA GLU A 23 -7.45 4.78 -9.45
C GLU A 23 -8.72 3.91 -9.35
N SER A 24 -9.31 3.59 -10.50
CA SER A 24 -10.41 2.62 -10.57
C SER A 24 -9.91 1.24 -10.13
N SER A 25 -10.73 0.49 -9.38
CA SER A 25 -10.41 -0.86 -8.92
C SER A 25 -9.99 -1.80 -10.05
N TYR A 26 -10.55 -1.59 -11.26
CA TYR A 26 -10.16 -2.34 -12.45
C TYR A 26 -8.73 -2.03 -12.90
N HIS A 27 -8.39 -0.74 -13.02
CA HIS A 27 -7.05 -0.30 -13.41
C HIS A 27 -6.00 -0.71 -12.39
N PHE A 28 -6.35 -0.67 -11.10
CA PHE A 28 -5.46 -1.11 -10.03
C PHE A 28 -5.11 -2.61 -10.18
N VAL A 29 -6.10 -3.49 -10.32
CA VAL A 29 -5.86 -4.93 -10.48
C VAL A 29 -5.07 -5.22 -11.76
N GLN A 30 -5.38 -4.53 -12.86
CA GLN A 30 -4.62 -4.67 -14.12
C GLN A 30 -3.15 -4.26 -13.95
N LYS A 31 -2.90 -3.13 -13.28
CA LYS A 31 -1.56 -2.64 -12.97
C LYS A 31 -0.80 -3.60 -12.05
N SER A 32 -1.46 -4.15 -11.03
CA SER A 32 -0.89 -5.15 -10.14
C SER A 32 -0.57 -6.46 -10.86
N LEU A 33 -1.42 -6.90 -11.80
CA LEU A 33 -1.17 -8.09 -12.61
C LEU A 33 0.04 -7.91 -13.53
N LEU A 34 0.08 -6.80 -14.28
CA LEU A 34 1.19 -6.47 -15.16
C LEU A 34 2.49 -6.28 -14.36
N GLY A 35 2.42 -5.55 -13.25
CA GLY A 35 3.55 -5.34 -12.36
C GLY A 35 4.08 -6.66 -11.77
N ALA A 36 3.20 -7.54 -11.32
CA ALA A 36 3.58 -8.87 -10.82
C ALA A 36 4.28 -9.69 -11.91
N MET A 37 3.76 -9.67 -13.14
CA MET A 37 4.35 -10.37 -14.28
C MET A 37 5.74 -9.84 -14.62
N TYR A 38 5.94 -8.52 -14.66
CA TYR A 38 7.26 -7.91 -14.92
C TYR A 38 8.28 -8.26 -13.82
N ILE A 39 7.89 -8.12 -12.55
CA ILE A 39 8.77 -8.40 -11.42
C ILE A 39 9.10 -9.88 -11.35
N SER A 40 8.10 -10.78 -11.48
CA SER A 40 8.34 -12.22 -11.43
C SER A 40 9.19 -12.70 -12.61
N ALA A 41 8.99 -12.13 -13.81
CA ALA A 41 9.83 -12.41 -14.97
C ALA A 41 11.28 -11.99 -14.71
N THR A 42 11.49 -10.79 -14.17
CA THR A 42 12.83 -10.27 -13.84
C THR A 42 13.53 -11.14 -12.80
N ILE A 43 12.82 -11.51 -11.72
CA ILE A 43 13.35 -12.40 -10.68
C ILE A 43 13.68 -13.78 -11.27
N SER A 44 12.79 -14.34 -12.08
CA SER A 44 13.02 -15.65 -12.70
C SER A 44 14.23 -15.64 -13.64
N LEU A 45 14.44 -14.55 -14.39
CA LEU A 45 15.58 -14.38 -15.28
C LEU A 45 16.88 -14.23 -14.51
N LEU A 46 16.89 -13.43 -13.44
CA LEU A 46 18.05 -13.31 -12.56
C LEU A 46 18.41 -14.65 -11.92
N MET A 47 17.42 -15.38 -11.41
CA MET A 47 17.62 -16.70 -10.82
C MET A 47 18.12 -17.71 -11.86
N PHE A 48 17.62 -17.66 -13.09
CA PHE A 48 18.11 -18.49 -14.19
C PHE A 48 19.60 -18.22 -14.47
N MET A 49 20.00 -16.94 -14.60
CA MET A 49 21.41 -16.55 -14.79
C MET A 49 22.31 -16.99 -13.63
N MET A 50 21.82 -16.92 -12.39
CA MET A 50 22.56 -17.39 -11.22
C MET A 50 22.74 -18.91 -11.24
N MET A 51 21.69 -19.66 -11.56
CA MET A 51 21.74 -21.13 -11.61
C MET A 51 22.69 -21.65 -12.69
N ASP A 52 22.72 -21.00 -13.85
CA ASP A 52 23.63 -21.34 -14.95
C ASP A 52 25.11 -21.20 -14.52
N LYS A 53 25.43 -20.12 -13.80
CA LYS A 53 26.79 -19.87 -13.31
C LYS A 53 27.26 -20.83 -12.21
N PHE A 54 26.35 -21.31 -11.36
CA PHE A 54 26.70 -22.20 -10.24
C PHE A 54 26.78 -23.69 -10.62
N ARG A 55 26.12 -24.14 -11.69
CA ARG A 55 25.99 -25.58 -12.02
C ARG A 55 26.99 -26.14 -13.04
N GLY A 56 27.80 -25.32 -13.70
CA GLY A 56 28.96 -25.76 -14.47
C GLY A 56 28.69 -26.56 -15.77
N ARG A 57 27.97 -27.69 -15.73
CA ARG A 57 27.70 -28.58 -16.89
C ARG A 57 26.34 -29.28 -16.95
N ASP A 58 25.55 -29.30 -15.87
CA ASP A 58 24.22 -29.93 -15.92
C ASP A 58 23.20 -28.99 -16.56
N PRO A 59 22.38 -29.46 -17.53
CA PRO A 59 21.34 -28.62 -18.13
C PRO A 59 20.37 -28.14 -17.04
N VAL A 60 20.09 -26.84 -17.03
CA VAL A 60 19.13 -26.25 -16.10
C VAL A 60 17.77 -26.89 -16.33
N ASN A 61 17.22 -27.50 -15.28
CA ASN A 61 15.90 -28.09 -15.36
C ASN A 61 14.86 -26.98 -15.52
N LEU A 62 14.35 -26.81 -16.74
CA LEU A 62 13.36 -25.79 -17.11
C LEU A 62 12.10 -25.84 -16.24
N LEU A 63 11.74 -27.02 -15.71
CA LEU A 63 10.63 -27.18 -14.76
C LEU A 63 10.85 -26.38 -13.46
N ILE A 64 12.09 -26.31 -12.97
CA ILE A 64 12.41 -25.58 -11.74
C ILE A 64 12.29 -24.07 -11.98
N THR A 65 12.79 -23.57 -13.11
CA THR A 65 12.66 -22.15 -13.48
C THR A 65 11.20 -21.74 -13.65
N PHE A 66 10.40 -22.58 -14.29
CA PHE A 66 8.95 -22.34 -14.45
C PHE A 66 8.22 -22.37 -13.11
N GLY A 67 8.60 -23.27 -12.21
CA GLY A 67 8.07 -23.34 -10.84
C GLY A 67 8.38 -22.08 -10.03
N ILE A 68 9.63 -21.60 -10.09
CA ILE A 68 10.04 -20.36 -9.42
C ILE A 68 9.27 -19.17 -9.99
N PHE A 69 9.07 -19.10 -11.31
CA PHE A 69 8.27 -18.04 -11.92
C PHE A 69 6.82 -18.09 -11.44
N ALA A 70 6.17 -19.26 -11.45
CA ALA A 70 4.77 -19.40 -11.05
C ALA A 70 4.55 -19.03 -9.57
N ILE A 71 5.42 -19.51 -8.68
CA ILE A 71 5.36 -19.19 -7.24
C ILE A 71 5.68 -17.72 -7.01
N GLY A 72 6.73 -17.20 -7.66
CA GLY A 72 7.12 -15.80 -7.55
C GLY A 72 6.05 -14.84 -8.04
N PHE A 73 5.41 -15.16 -9.16
CA PHE A 73 4.27 -14.40 -9.69
C PHE A 73 3.12 -14.33 -8.68
N LEU A 74 2.74 -15.47 -8.11
CA LEU A 74 1.63 -15.53 -7.14
C LEU A 74 1.95 -14.70 -5.88
N LEU A 75 3.16 -14.85 -5.33
CA LEU A 75 3.59 -14.09 -4.14
C LEU A 75 3.62 -12.58 -4.39
N VAL A 76 4.22 -12.14 -5.50
CA VAL A 76 4.32 -10.71 -5.84
C VAL A 76 2.94 -10.14 -6.13
N PHE A 77 2.08 -10.90 -6.81
CA PHE A 77 0.71 -10.48 -7.08
C PHE A 77 -0.10 -10.27 -5.80
N LEU A 78 -0.04 -11.21 -4.85
CA LEU A 78 -0.68 -11.06 -3.54
C LEU A 78 -0.10 -9.88 -2.75
N PHE A 79 1.21 -9.65 -2.84
CA PHE A 79 1.86 -8.51 -2.20
C PHE A 79 1.35 -7.18 -2.75
N LEU A 80 1.29 -7.04 -4.08
CA LEU A 80 0.78 -5.84 -4.76
C LEU A 80 -0.70 -5.59 -4.47
N LEU A 81 -1.52 -6.64 -4.37
CA LEU A 81 -2.93 -6.52 -3.98
C LEU A 81 -3.10 -6.01 -2.54
N ASN A 82 -2.16 -6.32 -1.66
CA ASN A 82 -2.13 -5.82 -0.28
C ASN A 82 -1.52 -4.42 -0.14
N ALA A 83 -0.99 -3.81 -1.20
CA ALA A 83 -0.44 -2.46 -1.13
C ALA A 83 -1.44 -1.42 -0.53
N PRO A 84 -2.74 -1.40 -0.88
CA PRO A 84 -3.68 -0.41 -0.35
C PRO A 84 -3.83 -0.47 1.17
N THR A 85 -3.78 -1.66 1.79
CA THR A 85 -3.92 -1.79 3.25
C THR A 85 -2.73 -1.18 3.99
N VAL A 86 -1.53 -1.25 3.40
CA VAL A 86 -0.33 -0.58 3.92
C VAL A 86 -0.49 0.94 3.89
N TYR A 87 -1.01 1.49 2.78
CA TYR A 87 -1.29 2.93 2.67
C TYR A 87 -2.33 3.40 3.69
N ILE A 88 -3.40 2.62 3.90
CA ILE A 88 -4.42 2.91 4.93
C ILE A 88 -3.76 2.98 6.31
N ARG A 89 -2.96 1.98 6.68
CA ARG A 89 -2.31 1.92 8.00
C ARG A 89 -1.34 3.07 8.22
N LYS A 90 -0.55 3.41 7.19
CA LYS A 90 0.36 4.56 7.23
C LYS A 90 -0.41 5.85 7.50
N ARG A 91 -1.51 6.08 6.77
CA ARG A 91 -2.35 7.27 6.93
C ARG A 91 -3.04 7.31 8.30
N GLN A 92 -3.53 6.19 8.79
CA GLN A 92 -4.10 6.11 10.14
C GLN A 92 -3.08 6.55 11.19
N THR A 93 -1.84 6.07 11.07
CA THR A 93 -0.75 6.46 12.00
C THR A 93 -0.39 7.94 11.88
N GLU A 94 -0.46 8.53 10.68
CA GLU A 94 -0.26 9.97 10.48
C GLU A 94 -1.37 10.80 11.14
N ILE A 95 -2.63 10.40 10.94
CA ILE A 95 -3.79 11.05 11.58
C ILE A 95 -3.72 10.94 13.11
N ASP A 96 -3.48 9.74 13.64
CA ASP A 96 -3.42 9.52 15.10
C ASP A 96 -2.34 10.39 15.76
N LYS A 97 -1.19 10.55 15.10
CA LYS A 97 -0.13 11.45 15.56
C LYS A 97 -0.60 12.89 15.56
N GLU A 98 -1.15 13.39 14.46
CA GLU A 98 -1.60 14.77 14.33
C GLU A 98 -2.74 15.10 15.31
N VAL A 99 -3.71 14.21 15.49
CA VAL A 99 -4.80 14.37 16.46
C VAL A 99 -4.27 14.44 17.89
N LEU A 100 -3.27 13.62 18.25
CA LEU A 100 -2.64 13.70 19.57
C LEU A 100 -1.97 15.06 19.81
N PHE A 101 -1.29 15.61 18.79
CA PHE A 101 -0.67 16.94 18.88
C PHE A 101 -1.72 18.05 18.97
N ALA A 102 -2.76 18.02 18.13
CA ALA A 102 -3.85 18.99 18.16
C ALA A 102 -4.61 18.97 19.49
N GLY A 103 -4.88 17.78 20.04
CA GLY A 103 -5.51 17.62 21.35
C GLY A 103 -4.67 18.25 22.48
N ARG A 104 -3.35 18.01 22.49
CA ARG A 104 -2.44 18.66 23.46
C ARG A 104 -2.44 20.18 23.32
N TYR A 105 -2.40 20.68 22.10
CA TYR A 105 -2.42 22.11 21.83
C TYR A 105 -3.71 22.78 22.32
N LEU A 106 -4.86 22.20 22.01
CA LEU A 106 -6.15 22.69 22.49
C LEU A 106 -6.20 22.71 24.01
N LEU A 107 -5.72 21.66 24.67
CA LEU A 107 -5.68 21.56 26.13
C LEU A 107 -4.84 22.70 26.75
N VAL A 108 -3.65 22.96 26.21
CA VAL A 108 -2.79 24.07 26.65
C VAL A 108 -3.45 25.42 26.42
N LYS A 109 -4.05 25.66 25.25
CA LYS A 109 -4.73 26.94 24.96
C LYS A 109 -5.91 27.19 25.88
N MET A 110 -6.74 26.18 26.13
CA MET A 110 -7.84 26.29 27.07
C MET A 110 -7.36 26.56 28.49
N GLN A 111 -6.27 25.91 28.93
CA GLN A 111 -5.65 26.18 30.24
C GLN A 111 -5.08 27.60 30.36
N SER A 112 -4.62 28.20 29.25
CA SER A 112 -4.18 29.60 29.22
C SER A 112 -5.32 30.63 29.18
N GLY A 113 -6.58 30.20 29.28
CA GLY A 113 -7.75 31.08 29.27
C GLY A 113 -8.19 31.53 27.87
N VAL A 114 -7.68 30.90 26.80
CA VAL A 114 -8.15 31.17 25.44
C VAL A 114 -9.52 30.54 25.26
N PRO A 115 -10.54 31.28 24.77
CA PRO A 115 -11.84 30.72 24.46
C PRO A 115 -11.72 29.51 23.53
N PHE A 116 -12.45 28.43 23.85
CA PHE A 116 -12.39 27.17 23.10
C PHE A 116 -12.61 27.36 21.59
N PHE A 117 -13.54 28.23 21.22
CA PHE A 117 -13.81 28.56 19.81
C PHE A 117 -12.57 29.14 19.10
N ASN A 118 -11.84 30.03 19.76
CA ASN A 118 -10.62 30.62 19.20
C ASN A 118 -9.52 29.55 19.12
N ALA A 119 -9.38 28.70 20.14
CA ALA A 119 -8.43 27.61 20.15
C ALA A 119 -8.69 26.60 19.01
N LEU A 120 -9.95 26.28 18.73
CA LEU A 120 -10.36 25.45 17.59
C LEU A 120 -10.06 26.13 16.25
N THR A 121 -10.39 27.42 16.11
CA THR A 121 -10.13 28.18 14.89
C THR A 121 -8.63 28.22 14.60
N ASP A 122 -7.80 28.45 15.61
CA ASP A 122 -6.34 28.45 15.48
C ASP A 122 -5.79 27.05 15.17
N ALA A 123 -6.36 26.00 15.77
CA ALA A 123 -5.96 24.61 15.49
C ALA A 123 -6.31 24.20 14.04
N SER A 124 -7.47 24.63 13.52
CA SER A 124 -7.91 24.37 12.15
C SER A 124 -6.97 25.01 11.11
N GLN A 125 -6.33 26.14 11.44
CA GLN A 125 -5.41 26.84 10.55
C GLN A 125 -3.97 26.30 10.63
N SER A 126 -3.58 25.69 11.76
CA SER A 126 -2.18 25.37 12.05
C SER A 126 -1.81 23.89 11.87
N TYR A 127 -2.74 22.94 12.02
CA TYR A 127 -2.42 21.50 12.08
C TYR A 127 -2.66 20.73 10.77
N GLY A 128 -1.64 20.66 9.91
CA GLY A 128 -1.38 19.53 8.99
C GLY A 128 -2.57 18.95 8.20
N VAL A 129 -2.58 17.61 8.04
CA VAL A 129 -3.63 16.87 7.30
C VAL A 129 -4.96 16.83 8.09
N SER A 130 -4.88 16.95 9.41
CA SER A 130 -6.00 16.88 10.35
C SER A 130 -6.83 18.16 10.44
N SER A 131 -6.29 19.29 9.98
CA SER A 131 -6.99 20.57 9.83
C SER A 131 -8.35 20.44 9.12
N LYS A 132 -8.47 19.49 8.19
CA LYS A 132 -9.70 19.22 7.44
C LYS A 132 -10.83 18.60 8.26
N TYR A 133 -10.56 18.18 9.50
CA TYR A 133 -11.54 17.52 10.37
C TYR A 133 -11.92 18.35 11.61
N PHE A 134 -11.32 19.53 11.79
CA PHE A 134 -11.66 20.50 12.84
C PHE A 134 -12.41 21.69 12.24
#